data_AF-A0AAJ2A543-F1
#
_entry.id   AF-A0AAJ2A543-F1
#
_cell.length_a   1.000
_cell.length_b   1.000
_cell.length_c   1.000
_cell.angle_alpha   90.00
_cell.angle_beta   90.00
_cell.angle_gamma   90.00
#
_symmetry.space_group_name_H-M   'P 1'
#
loop_
_entity.id
_entity.type
_entity.pdbx_description
1 polymer ?
#
loop_
_entity_poly.entity_id
_entity_poly.type
_entity_poly.pdbx_seq_one_letter_code
_entity_poly.pdbx_strand_id
1 'polypeptide(L)'
;MSEQELSEGARNAADDKAHRWVIWCLTRRIFAPYVKSNVLARLQPPRRLTTTEPDSFLDPEMPFFNMAISELCNREELFEEAECFLGLYWFRANIKLVAHQQQCARGTVYNRARRFAIRATALGRSIRRKRERLGLDKVFNSIEQNSCTAD
;
A
#
# COMPACT_ATOMS: atom_id res chain seq x y z
N MET A 1 21.44 -9.47 20.13
CA MET A 1 20.73 -8.54 19.23
C MET A 1 20.29 -7.35 20.06
N SER A 2 20.79 -6.16 19.75
CA SER A 2 20.48 -4.94 20.50
C SER A 2 19.11 -4.39 20.12
N GLU A 3 18.45 -3.65 21.01
CA GLU A 3 17.13 -3.03 20.73
C GLU A 3 17.17 -2.06 19.53
N GLN A 4 18.35 -1.49 19.25
CA GLN A 4 18.59 -0.62 18.10
C GLN A 4 18.52 -1.38 16.77
N GLU A 5 19.12 -2.58 16.70
CA GLU A 5 19.08 -3.44 15.51
C GLU A 5 17.65 -3.90 15.17
N LEU A 6 16.85 -4.21 16.19
CA LEU A 6 15.44 -4.57 16.02
C LEU A 6 14.60 -3.38 15.49
N SER A 7 14.88 -2.17 15.96
CA SER A 7 14.24 -0.95 15.48
C SER A 7 14.59 -0.66 14.02
N GLU A 8 15.85 -0.87 13.65
CA GLU A 8 16.34 -0.65 12.28
C GLU A 8 15.78 -1.70 11.30
N GLY A 9 15.76 -2.98 11.69
CA GLY A 9 15.13 -4.03 10.91
C GLY A 9 13.64 -3.76 10.64
N ALA A 10 12.91 -3.28 11.64
CA ALA A 10 11.50 -2.91 11.47
C ALA A 10 11.29 -1.73 10.50
N ARG A 11 12.22 -0.76 10.48
CA ARG A 11 12.19 0.38 9.56
C ARG A 11 12.45 -0.06 8.12
N ASN A 12 13.48 -0.89 7.91
CA ASN A 12 13.81 -1.42 6.59
C ASN A 12 12.65 -2.25 6.02
N ALA A 13 12.05 -3.11 6.86
CA ALA A 13 10.89 -3.90 6.45
C ALA A 13 9.67 -3.05 6.04
N ALA A 14 9.47 -1.89 6.68
CA ALA A 14 8.39 -0.97 6.31
C ALA A 14 8.65 -0.29 4.96
N ASP A 15 9.89 0.12 4.71
CA ASP A 15 10.31 0.73 3.44
C ASP A 15 10.22 -0.30 2.30
N ASP A 16 10.68 -1.53 2.51
CA ASP A 16 10.57 -2.64 1.54
C ASP A 16 9.10 -2.93 1.19
N LYS A 17 8.23 -2.94 2.20
CA LYS A 17 6.80 -3.16 2.00
C LYS A 17 6.16 -2.03 1.20
N ALA A 18 6.54 -0.78 1.46
CA ALA A 18 6.07 0.38 0.70
C ALA A 18 6.54 0.33 -0.75
N HIS A 19 7.80 -0.06 -1.00
CA HIS A 19 8.31 -0.27 -2.36
C HIS A 19 7.55 -1.37 -3.10
N ARG A 20 7.31 -2.51 -2.45
CA ARG A 20 6.51 -3.60 -3.01
C ARG A 20 5.07 -3.17 -3.32
N TRP A 21 4.46 -2.35 -2.45
CA TRP A 21 3.14 -1.78 -2.69
C TRP A 21 3.10 -0.89 -3.94
N VAL A 22 4.11 -0.05 -4.17
CA VAL A 22 4.19 0.78 -5.39
C VAL A 22 4.24 -0.11 -6.64
N ILE A 23 5.11 -1.12 -6.63
CA ILE A 23 5.24 -2.08 -7.75
C ILE A 23 3.90 -2.78 -7.98
N TRP A 24 3.26 -3.27 -6.92
CA TRP A 24 1.97 -3.92 -6.98
C TRP A 24 0.85 -3.04 -7.54
N CYS A 25 0.83 -1.75 -7.17
CA CYS A 25 -0.12 -0.79 -7.73
C CYS A 25 0.12 -0.54 -9.24
N LEU A 26 1.38 -0.52 -9.67
CA LEU A 26 1.75 -0.36 -11.08
C LEU A 26 1.42 -1.60 -11.91
N THR A 27 1.69 -2.81 -11.39
CA THR A 27 1.39 -4.08 -12.07
C THR A 27 -0.11 -4.36 -12.12
N ARG A 28 -0.89 -3.91 -11.13
CA ARG A 28 -2.35 -3.98 -11.20
C ARG A 28 -2.96 -3.23 -12.36
N ARG A 29 -2.27 -2.22 -12.92
CA ARG A 29 -2.73 -1.56 -14.15
C ARG A 29 -2.78 -2.52 -15.34
N ILE A 30 -1.99 -3.59 -15.33
CA ILE A 30 -2.01 -4.66 -16.34
C ILE A 30 -3.33 -5.44 -16.25
N PHE A 31 -3.83 -5.67 -15.03
CA PHE A 31 -5.09 -6.37 -14.78
C PHE A 31 -6.32 -5.45 -14.76
N ALA A 32 -6.13 -4.13 -14.68
CA ALA A 32 -7.20 -3.16 -14.75
C ALA A 32 -7.63 -2.97 -16.21
N PRO A 33 -8.95 -2.91 -16.51
CA PRO A 33 -9.41 -2.64 -17.86
C PRO A 33 -8.82 -1.30 -18.34
N TYR A 34 -8.30 -1.28 -19.57
CA TYR A 34 -7.72 -0.08 -20.16
C TYR A 34 -8.73 1.07 -20.08
N VAL A 35 -8.36 2.15 -19.38
CA VAL A 35 -9.12 3.41 -19.43
C VAL A 35 -9.24 3.81 -20.89
N LYS A 36 -10.46 4.16 -21.34
CA LYS A 36 -10.71 4.59 -22.72
C LYS A 36 -9.81 5.78 -23.07
N SER A 37 -8.66 5.50 -23.68
CA SER A 37 -7.73 6.50 -24.18
C SER A 37 -7.84 6.59 -25.70
N ASN A 38 -7.58 7.79 -26.23
CA ASN A 38 -7.47 8.01 -27.67
C ASN A 38 -6.32 7.17 -28.25
N VAL A 39 -6.40 6.85 -29.54
CA VAL A 39 -5.44 5.95 -30.21
C VAL A 39 -4.01 6.49 -30.12
N LEU A 40 -3.83 7.81 -30.25
CA LEU A 40 -2.51 8.46 -30.14
C LEU A 40 -1.89 8.29 -28.74
N ALA A 41 -2.67 8.36 -27.67
CA ALA A 41 -2.17 8.14 -26.31
C ALA A 41 -1.73 6.69 -26.06
N ARG A 42 -2.25 5.72 -26.83
CA ARG A 42 -1.83 4.30 -26.74
C ARG A 42 -0.48 4.05 -27.43
N LEU A 43 -0.14 4.87 -28.42
CA LEU A 43 1.13 4.79 -29.13
C LEU A 43 2.27 5.50 -28.38
N GLN A 44 1.96 6.31 -27.37
CA GLN A 44 2.99 6.92 -26.53
C GLN A 44 3.56 5.88 -25.56
N PRO A 45 4.90 5.83 -25.40
CA PRO A 45 5.50 4.99 -24.37
C PRO A 45 4.95 5.40 -23.00
N PRO A 46 4.62 4.44 -22.12
CA PRO A 46 4.01 4.74 -20.85
C PRO A 46 4.95 5.61 -19.99
N ARG A 47 4.52 6.83 -19.66
CA ARG A 47 5.31 7.82 -18.89
C ARG A 47 5.84 7.34 -17.53
N ARG A 48 5.32 6.21 -17.02
CA ARG A 48 5.63 5.67 -15.68
C ARG A 48 6.07 4.21 -15.68
N LEU A 49 6.13 3.53 -16.83
CA LEU A 49 6.68 2.18 -16.82
C LEU A 49 8.21 2.27 -16.80
N THR A 50 8.79 1.60 -15.81
CA THR A 50 10.14 1.09 -15.89
C THR A 50 10.31 0.34 -17.21
N THR A 51 11.45 0.49 -17.87
CA THR A 51 11.79 -0.18 -19.14
C THR A 51 11.66 -1.71 -19.05
N THR A 52 11.64 -2.24 -17.82
CA THR A 52 11.37 -3.63 -17.48
C THR A 52 9.89 -3.82 -17.16
N GLU A 53 9.25 -4.78 -17.84
CA GLU A 53 7.92 -5.27 -17.48
C GLU A 53 7.95 -5.71 -16.00
N PRO A 54 7.19 -5.05 -15.12
CA PRO A 54 7.27 -5.36 -13.69
C PRO A 54 6.66 -6.75 -13.48
N ASP A 55 7.43 -7.65 -12.89
CA ASP A 55 6.96 -8.98 -12.52
C ASP A 55 5.68 -8.84 -11.68
N SER A 56 4.61 -9.50 -12.12
CA SER A 56 3.29 -9.38 -11.50
C SER A 56 3.28 -10.12 -10.18
N PHE A 57 3.81 -9.48 -9.14
CA PHE A 57 3.86 -10.09 -7.81
C PHE A 57 2.46 -10.13 -7.20
N LEU A 58 1.91 -11.34 -7.06
CA LEU A 58 0.64 -11.60 -6.40
C LEU A 58 0.84 -11.72 -4.88
N ASP A 59 0.91 -10.59 -4.19
CA ASP A 59 0.90 -10.58 -2.72
C ASP A 59 -0.56 -10.60 -2.19
N PRO A 60 -0.94 -11.57 -1.35
CA PRO A 60 -2.23 -11.53 -0.66
C PRO A 60 -2.32 -10.41 0.38
N GLU A 61 -1.20 -9.86 0.87
CA GLU A 61 -1.20 -8.78 1.86
C GLU A 61 -1.39 -7.38 1.25
N MET A 62 -0.95 -7.16 0.01
CA MET A 62 -0.98 -5.84 -0.63
C MET A 62 -2.39 -5.24 -0.79
N PRO A 63 -3.46 -6.00 -1.10
CA PRO A 63 -4.81 -5.44 -1.09
C PRO A 63 -5.19 -4.82 0.26
N PHE A 64 -4.83 -5.47 1.36
CA PHE A 64 -5.14 -4.98 2.72
C PHE A 64 -4.30 -3.78 3.10
N PHE A 65 -3.03 -3.78 2.69
CA PHE A 65 -2.15 -2.64 2.85
C PHE A 65 -2.66 -1.43 2.06
N ASN A 66 -3.11 -1.63 0.82
CA ASN A 66 -3.70 -0.58 0.01
C ASN A 66 -4.98 -0.01 0.64
N MET A 67 -5.88 -0.87 1.14
CA MET A 67 -7.08 -0.41 1.88
C MET A 67 -6.68 0.40 3.12
N ALA A 68 -5.68 -0.02 3.86
CA ALA A 68 -5.17 0.70 5.01
C ALA A 68 -4.59 2.07 4.64
N ILE A 69 -3.84 2.17 3.54
CA ILE A 69 -3.32 3.47 3.05
C ILE A 69 -4.48 4.40 2.70
N SER A 70 -5.46 3.93 1.92
CA SER A 70 -6.62 4.76 1.56
C SER A 70 -7.38 5.26 2.79
N GLU A 71 -7.57 4.40 3.79
CA GLU A 71 -8.23 4.76 5.05
C GLU A 71 -7.42 5.77 5.87
N LEU A 72 -6.09 5.58 5.97
CA LEU A 72 -5.23 6.51 6.71
C LEU A 72 -5.09 7.86 6.02
N CYS A 73 -5.11 7.91 4.69
CA CYS A 73 -5.10 9.16 3.93
C CYS A 73 -6.36 10.01 4.16
N ASN A 74 -7.49 9.40 4.53
CA ASN A 74 -8.73 10.11 4.83
C ASN A 74 -8.73 10.75 6.24
N ARG A 75 -7.72 10.47 7.08
CA ARG A 75 -7.62 11.03 8.43
C ARG A 75 -6.85 12.35 8.39
N GLU A 76 -7.53 13.44 8.73
CA GLU A 76 -6.94 14.79 8.74
C GLU A 76 -5.68 14.88 9.62
N GLU A 77 -5.69 14.21 10.77
CA GLU A 77 -4.56 14.15 11.71
C GLU A 77 -3.27 13.58 11.10
N LEU A 78 -3.38 12.76 10.05
CA LEU A 78 -2.26 12.09 9.42
C LEU A 78 -1.91 12.69 8.05
N PHE A 79 -2.51 13.83 7.69
CA PHE A 79 -2.37 14.42 6.37
C PHE A 79 -0.91 14.70 5.99
N GLU A 80 -0.12 15.34 6.86
CA GLU A 80 1.29 15.66 6.59
C GLU A 80 2.14 14.39 6.39
N GLU A 81 1.86 13.33 7.15
CA GLU A 81 2.57 12.06 7.04
C GLU A 81 2.17 11.29 5.79
N ALA A 82 0.89 11.34 5.43
CA ALA A 82 0.38 10.78 4.18
C ALA A 82 1.01 11.48 2.98
N GLU A 83 1.13 12.81 3.01
CA GLU A 83 1.80 13.59 1.97
C GLU A 83 3.28 13.20 1.85
N CYS A 84 4.00 13.09 2.97
CA CYS A 84 5.39 12.59 2.99
C CYS A 84 5.50 11.20 2.37
N PHE A 85 4.61 10.28 2.77
CA PHE A 85 4.60 8.90 2.31
C PHE A 85 4.33 8.81 0.81
N LEU A 86 3.27 9.46 0.32
CA LEU A 86 2.90 9.48 -1.09
C LEU A 86 3.95 10.20 -1.94
N GLY A 87 4.47 11.33 -1.44
CA GLY A 87 5.55 12.06 -2.08
C GLY A 87 6.80 11.20 -2.27
N LEU A 88 7.20 10.49 -1.23
CA LEU A 88 8.39 9.63 -1.24
C LEU A 88 8.23 8.41 -2.15
N TYR A 89 7.17 7.62 -1.94
CA TYR A 89 7.03 6.30 -2.56
C TYR A 89 6.29 6.34 -3.91
N TRP A 90 5.19 7.10 -4.01
CA TRP A 90 4.31 7.07 -5.18
C TRP A 90 4.71 8.10 -6.25
N PHE A 91 4.92 9.35 -5.85
CA PHE A 91 5.22 10.44 -6.77
C PHE A 91 6.71 10.61 -7.06
N ARG A 92 7.58 9.98 -6.27
CA ARG A 92 9.05 10.16 -6.33
C ARG A 92 9.44 11.65 -6.33
N ALA A 93 8.76 12.43 -5.49
CA ALA A 93 8.92 13.86 -5.39
C ALA A 93 10.33 14.22 -4.90
N ASN A 94 10.80 15.41 -5.25
CA ASN A 94 12.07 15.91 -4.73
C ASN A 94 11.95 16.19 -3.23
N ILE A 95 12.59 15.36 -2.42
CA ILE A 95 12.49 15.39 -0.95
C ILE A 95 12.97 16.74 -0.38
N LYS A 96 13.92 17.42 -1.05
CA LYS A 96 14.37 18.76 -0.62
C LYS A 96 13.23 19.78 -0.72
N LEU A 97 12.41 19.66 -1.77
CA LEU A 97 11.28 20.54 -2.02
C LEU A 97 10.14 20.25 -1.04
N VAL A 98 9.82 18.97 -0.81
CA VAL A 98 8.82 18.57 0.19
C VAL A 98 9.20 19.04 1.59
N ALA A 99 10.47 18.86 1.98
CA ALA A 99 10.99 19.33 3.25
C ALA A 99 10.88 20.86 3.40
N HIS A 100 11.17 21.60 2.33
CA HIS A 100 11.01 23.06 2.30
C HIS A 100 9.54 23.49 2.42
N GLN A 101 8.62 22.84 1.72
CA GLN A 101 7.18 23.12 1.79
C GLN A 101 6.61 22.88 3.19
N GLN A 102 7.02 21.78 3.83
CA GLN A 102 6.59 21.44 5.19
C GLN A 102 7.44 22.10 6.28
N GLN A 103 8.36 23.00 5.92
CA GLN A 103 9.25 23.72 6.84
C GLN A 103 10.00 22.80 7.83
N CYS A 104 10.43 21.62 7.37
CA CYS A 104 11.07 20.62 8.21
C CYS A 104 12.41 20.12 7.63
N ALA A 105 13.18 19.41 8.45
CA ALA A 105 14.41 18.77 8.00
C ALA A 105 14.11 17.57 7.09
N ARG A 106 15.01 17.25 6.16
CA ARG A 106 14.87 16.08 5.26
C ARG A 106 14.67 14.76 6.03
N GLY A 107 15.40 14.59 7.13
CA GLY A 107 15.26 13.41 8.00
C GLY A 107 13.85 13.26 8.57
N THR A 108 13.17 14.37 8.84
CA THR A 108 11.78 14.38 9.32
C THR A 108 10.82 13.84 8.28
N VAL A 109 11.01 14.17 6.99
CA VAL A 109 10.20 13.63 5.89
C VAL A 109 10.29 12.11 5.81
N TYR A 110 11.52 11.56 5.83
CA TYR A 110 11.71 10.10 5.84
C TYR A 110 11.09 9.44 7.07
N ASN A 111 11.26 10.06 8.25
CA ASN A 111 10.70 9.53 9.49
C ASN A 111 9.15 9.55 9.48
N ARG A 112 8.53 10.61 8.96
CA ARG A 112 7.08 10.72 8.77
C ARG A 112 6.56 9.64 7.82
N ALA A 113 7.20 9.50 6.66
CA ALA A 113 6.84 8.47 5.68
C ALA A 113 6.95 7.04 6.28
N ARG A 114 8.02 6.76 7.04
CA ARG A 114 8.20 5.48 7.74
C ARG A 114 7.14 5.21 8.78
N ARG A 115 6.82 6.20 9.62
CA ARG A 115 5.76 6.08 10.64
C ARG A 115 4.41 5.78 9.99
N PHE A 116 4.11 6.45 8.87
CA PHE A 116 2.92 6.16 8.08
C PHE A 116 2.91 4.72 7.56
N ALA A 117 4.01 4.24 6.97
CA ALA A 117 4.13 2.87 6.46
C ALA A 117 3.93 1.81 7.57
N ILE A 118 4.48 2.05 8.76
CA ILE A 118 4.32 1.18 9.93
C ILE A 118 2.84 1.15 10.37
N ARG A 119 2.20 2.31 10.46
CA ARG A 119 0.76 2.41 10.78
C ARG A 119 -0.10 1.69 9.77
N ALA A 120 0.16 1.90 8.48
CA ALA A 120 -0.54 1.23 7.38
C ALA A 120 -0.35 -0.30 7.46
N THR A 121 0.83 -0.77 7.83
CA THR A 121 1.10 -2.20 8.02
C THR A 121 0.30 -2.79 9.18
N ALA A 122 0.26 -2.08 10.31
CA ALA A 122 -0.51 -2.51 11.48
C ALA A 122 -2.02 -2.52 11.19
N LEU A 123 -2.55 -1.48 10.54
CA LEU A 123 -3.95 -1.41 10.14
C LEU A 123 -4.30 -2.46 9.08
N GLY A 124 -3.45 -2.65 8.07
CA GLY A 124 -3.66 -3.69 7.05
C GLY A 124 -3.75 -5.09 7.66
N ARG A 125 -2.90 -5.41 8.65
CA ARG A 125 -2.96 -6.67 9.40
C ARG A 125 -4.29 -6.81 10.17
N SER A 126 -4.80 -5.74 10.77
CA SER A 126 -6.07 -5.80 11.50
C SER A 126 -7.27 -5.97 10.56
N ILE A 127 -7.27 -5.29 9.41
CA ILE A 127 -8.29 -5.48 8.35
C ILE A 127 -8.27 -6.92 7.84
N ARG A 128 -7.08 -7.46 7.57
CA ARG A 128 -6.91 -8.85 7.14
C ARG A 128 -7.50 -9.83 8.14
N ARG A 129 -7.12 -9.73 9.42
CA ARG A 129 -7.65 -10.59 10.49
C ARG A 129 -9.17 -10.49 10.61
N LYS A 130 -9.74 -9.29 10.51
CA LYS A 130 -11.20 -9.10 10.55
C LYS A 130 -11.88 -9.78 9.35
N ARG A 131 -11.31 -9.63 8.14
CA ARG A 131 -11.87 -10.24 6.93
C ARG A 131 -11.77 -11.76 6.94
N GLU A 132 -10.66 -12.31 7.43
CA GLU A 132 -10.49 -13.77 7.57
C GLU A 132 -11.51 -14.35 8.56
N ARG A 133 -11.75 -13.69 9.70
CA ARG A 133 -12.81 -14.09 10.65
C ARG A 133 -14.20 -14.06 10.01
N LEU A 134 -14.57 -12.95 9.38
CA LEU A 134 -15.87 -12.83 8.69
C LEU A 134 -16.02 -13.82 7.54
N GLY A 135 -14.93 -14.18 6.87
CA GLY A 135 -14.92 -15.21 5.83
C GLY A 135 -15.19 -16.60 6.39
N LEU A 136 -14.59 -16.94 7.53
CA LEU A 136 -14.84 -18.21 8.24
C LEU A 136 -16.28 -18.28 8.73
N ASP A 137 -16.82 -17.23 9.35
CA ASP A 137 -18.20 -17.21 9.85
C ASP A 137 -19.22 -17.45 8.73
N LYS A 138 -18.96 -16.91 7.53
CA LYS A 138 -19.81 -17.18 6.35
C LYS A 138 -19.72 -18.62 5.85
N VAL A 139 -18.53 -19.23 5.90
CA VAL A 139 -18.34 -20.64 5.49
C VAL A 139 -19.05 -21.57 6.47
N PHE A 140 -18.90 -21.36 7.79
CA PHE A 140 -19.60 -22.15 8.80
C PHE A 140 -21.12 -22.01 8.68
N ASN A 141 -21.64 -20.80 8.55
CA ASN A 141 -23.08 -20.57 8.39
C ASN A 141 -23.64 -21.17 7.08
N SER A 142 -22.85 -21.20 6.00
CA SER A 142 -23.26 -21.82 4.74
C SER A 142 -23.22 -23.35 4.77
N ILE A 143 -22.33 -23.95 5.58
CA ILE A 143 -22.27 -25.41 5.76
C ILE A 143 -23.47 -25.87 6.59
N GLU A 144 -23.81 -25.17 7.67
CA GLU A 144 -24.96 -25.52 8.53
C GLU A 144 -26.30 -25.45 7.77
N GLN A 145 -26.47 -24.49 6.86
CA GLN A 145 -27.67 -24.37 6.03
C GLN A 145 -27.81 -25.46 4.98
N ASN A 146 -26.69 -26.00 4.46
CA ASN A 146 -26.70 -27.07 3.47
C ASN A 146 -26.82 -28.47 4.09
N SER A 147 -26.60 -28.63 5.40
CA SER A 147 -26.85 -29.88 6.13
C SER A 147 -28.29 -30.03 6.65
N CYS A 148 -29.10 -28.97 6.61
CA CYS A 148 -30.49 -28.94 7.09
C CYS A 148 -31.52 -29.22 5.97
N THR A 149 -31.09 -29.29 4.71
CA THR A 149 -31.98 -29.46 3.55
C THR A 149 -31.82 -30.81 2.83
N ALA A 150 -31.14 -31.77 3.45
CA ALA A 150 -31.03 -33.14 2.95
C ALA A 150 -31.97 -34.08 3.73
N ASP A 151 -33.28 -33.96 3.47
CA ASP A 151 -34.30 -34.98 3.77
C ASP A 151 -35.04 -35.34 2.48
#